data_AF-A0A7S3PT35-F1
#
_entry.id   AF-A0A7S3PT35-F1
#
_cell.length_a   1.000
_cell.length_b   1.000
_cell.length_c   1.000
_cell.angle_alpha   90.00
_cell.angle_beta   90.00
_cell.angle_gamma   90.00
#
_symmetry.space_group_name_H-M   'P 1'
#
loop_
_entity.id
_entity.type
_entity.pdbx_description
1 polymer ?
#
loop_
_entity_poly.entity_id
_entity_poly.type
_entity_poly.pdbx_seq_one_letter_code
_entity_poly.pdbx_strand_id
1 'polypeptide(L)'
;ADKLGDLARLVKMVMERKYDPVIVFSFSKKECEKYAKKISKYALNTQEEAALVGQIFENAMDSLNDDDKNLPQVVNVLPFLKRGIGIHHGGLLPILKEIVEILFGEGLLKVLFATETFA
;
A
#
# COMPACT_ATOMS: atom_id res chain seq x y z
N ALA A 1 13.03 -22.36 -3.56
CA ALA A 1 13.44 -20.95 -3.73
C ALA A 1 12.71 -20.10 -2.69
N ASP A 2 13.40 -19.18 -2.01
CA ASP A 2 12.78 -18.27 -1.03
C ASP A 2 12.07 -17.12 -1.76
N LYS A 3 10.82 -17.36 -2.16
CA LYS A 3 9.98 -16.39 -2.88
C LYS A 3 9.92 -15.01 -2.19
N LEU A 4 10.03 -14.96 -0.86
CA LEU A 4 9.96 -13.71 -0.09
C LEU A 4 11.29 -12.94 -0.11
N GLY A 5 12.41 -13.66 -0.15
CA GLY A 5 13.74 -13.07 -0.34
C GLY A 5 13.87 -12.44 -1.73
N ASP A 6 13.35 -13.13 -2.75
CA ASP A 6 13.40 -12.66 -4.14
C ASP A 6 12.53 -11.41 -4.35
N LEU A 7 11.35 -11.34 -3.73
CA LEU A 7 10.48 -10.17 -3.80
C LEU A 7 11.16 -8.90 -3.27
N ALA A 8 11.82 -8.97 -2.11
CA ALA A 8 12.50 -7.82 -1.54
C ALA A 8 13.63 -7.31 -2.45
N ARG A 9 14.35 -8.23 -3.11
CA ARG A 9 15.39 -7.89 -4.10
C ARG A 9 14.79 -7.22 -5.33
N LEU A 10 13.65 -7.70 -5.83
CA LEU A 10 12.95 -7.11 -6.97
C LEU A 10 12.48 -5.69 -6.66
N VAL A 11 11.81 -5.48 -5.53
CA VAL A 11 11.35 -4.13 -5.12
C VAL A 11 12.54 -3.19 -5.01
N LYS A 12 13.63 -3.61 -4.38
CA LYS A 12 14.85 -2.80 -4.27
C LYS A 12 15.41 -2.41 -5.65
N MET A 13 15.51 -3.36 -6.57
CA MET A 13 15.97 -3.12 -7.94
C MET A 13 15.08 -2.12 -8.69
N VAL A 14 13.74 -2.23 -8.56
CA VAL A 14 12.78 -1.30 -9.17
C VAL A 14 13.04 0.12 -8.69
N MET A 15 13.21 0.32 -7.38
CA MET A 15 13.47 1.64 -6.80
C MET A 15 14.84 2.20 -7.24
N GLU A 16 15.90 1.39 -7.19
CA GLU A 16 17.26 1.83 -7.59
C GLU A 16 17.33 2.25 -9.06
N ARG A 17 16.54 1.60 -9.92
CA ARG A 17 16.48 1.89 -11.35
C ARG A 17 15.42 2.91 -11.73
N LYS A 18 14.66 3.45 -10.77
CA LYS A 18 13.54 4.37 -11.00
C LYS A 18 12.50 3.81 -11.96
N TYR A 19 12.13 2.55 -11.75
CA TYR A 19 11.05 1.87 -12.48
C TYR A 19 9.73 1.87 -11.70
N ASP A 20 9.65 2.62 -10.59
CA ASP A 20 8.42 2.83 -9.84
C ASP A 20 7.43 3.73 -10.62
N PRO A 21 6.11 3.57 -10.39
CA PRO A 21 5.47 2.58 -9.51
C PRO A 21 5.40 1.17 -10.12
N VAL A 22 5.35 0.13 -9.26
CA VAL A 22 5.19 -1.28 -9.69
C VAL A 22 3.97 -1.94 -9.04
N ILE A 23 3.26 -2.77 -9.80
CA ILE A 23 2.16 -3.60 -9.30
C ILE A 23 2.62 -5.06 -9.26
N VAL A 24 2.42 -5.71 -8.11
CA VAL A 24 2.67 -7.13 -7.90
C VAL A 24 1.33 -7.83 -7.75
N PHE A 25 0.93 -8.56 -8.80
CA PHE A 25 -0.33 -9.30 -8.79
C PHE A 25 -0.18 -10.64 -8.04
N SER A 26 -1.17 -10.91 -7.19
CA SER A 26 -1.33 -12.17 -6.45
C SER A 26 -2.80 -12.52 -6.33
N PHE A 27 -3.17 -13.77 -6.62
CA PHE A 27 -4.56 -14.25 -6.49
C PHE A 27 -5.03 -14.36 -5.03
N SER A 28 -4.11 -14.32 -4.06
CA SER A 28 -4.41 -14.50 -2.64
C SER A 28 -4.33 -13.19 -1.87
N LYS A 29 -5.47 -12.78 -1.29
CA LYS A 29 -5.57 -11.62 -0.36
C LYS A 29 -4.51 -11.71 0.75
N LYS A 30 -4.36 -12.91 1.32
CA LYS A 30 -3.39 -13.21 2.39
C LYS A 30 -1.95 -13.04 1.92
N GLU A 31 -1.66 -13.38 0.66
CA GLU A 31 -0.32 -13.17 0.11
C GLU A 31 -0.03 -11.69 -0.13
N CYS A 32 -0.99 -10.90 -0.62
CA CYS A 32 -0.82 -9.44 -0.76
C CYS A 32 -0.42 -8.79 0.58
N GLU A 33 -1.13 -9.10 1.67
CA GLU A 33 -0.77 -8.61 3.00
C GLU A 33 0.60 -9.10 3.47
N LYS A 34 0.91 -10.38 3.24
CA LYS A 34 2.20 -10.99 3.64
C LYS A 34 3.36 -10.32 2.91
N TYR A 35 3.20 -10.03 1.63
CA TYR A 35 4.21 -9.37 0.81
C TYR A 35 4.41 -7.92 1.25
N ALA A 36 3.34 -7.17 1.50
CA ALA A 36 3.43 -5.81 2.07
C ALA A 36 4.16 -5.81 3.42
N LYS A 37 3.82 -6.73 4.32
CA LYS A 37 4.51 -6.91 5.62
C LYS A 37 5.99 -7.25 5.48
N LYS A 38 6.38 -7.98 4.43
CA LYS A 38 7.79 -8.33 4.19
C LYS A 38 8.61 -7.11 3.79
N ILE A 39 8.03 -6.24 2.96
CA ILE A 39 8.74 -5.07 2.42
C ILE A 39 8.54 -3.80 3.26
N SER A 40 7.65 -3.78 4.25
CA SER A 40 7.42 -2.61 5.13
C SER A 40 8.63 -2.18 5.94
N LYS A 41 9.71 -2.96 5.96
CA LYS A 41 11.01 -2.55 6.52
C LYS A 41 11.65 -1.41 5.74
N TYR A 42 11.32 -1.27 4.46
CA TYR A 42 11.80 -0.19 3.61
C TYR A 42 10.84 1.00 3.70
N ALA A 43 11.39 2.21 3.77
CA ALA A 43 10.64 3.44 3.56
C ALA A 43 10.89 3.86 2.11
N LEU A 44 9.88 3.69 1.25
CA LEU A 44 9.99 4.01 -0.17
C LEU A 44 9.60 5.46 -0.47
N ASN A 45 8.80 6.05 0.42
CA ASN A 45 8.46 7.47 0.38
C ASN A 45 9.48 8.31 1.15
N THR A 46 9.65 9.56 0.72
CA THR A 46 10.31 10.60 1.50
C THR A 46 9.45 11.01 2.70
N GLN A 47 10.00 11.83 3.61
CA GLN A 47 9.23 12.33 4.75
C GLN A 47 8.09 13.24 4.29
N GLU A 48 8.31 14.03 3.24
CA GLU A 48 7.34 14.92 2.63
C GLU A 48 6.19 14.13 1.97
N GLU A 49 6.52 13.09 1.18
CA GLU A 49 5.53 12.19 0.60
C GLU A 49 4.73 11.46 1.68
N ALA A 50 5.38 10.99 2.76
CA ALA A 50 4.71 10.35 3.88
C ALA A 50 3.75 11.29 4.64
N ALA A 51 4.10 12.57 4.76
CA ALA A 51 3.23 13.59 5.34
C ALA A 51 2.00 13.85 4.46
N LEU A 52 2.20 13.99 3.14
CA LEU A 52 1.11 14.16 2.18
C LEU A 52 0.15 12.97 2.18
N VAL A 53 0.66 11.74 2.22
CA VAL A 53 -0.16 10.53 2.37
C VAL A 53 -0.99 10.60 3.66
N GLY A 54 -0.40 11.03 4.77
CA GLY A 54 -1.11 11.20 6.04
C GLY A 54 -2.29 12.16 5.91
N GLN A 55 -2.07 13.33 5.30
CA GLN A 55 -3.12 14.32 5.09
C GLN A 55 -4.25 13.81 4.20
N ILE A 56 -3.94 13.17 3.07
CA ILE A 56 -4.95 12.59 2.18
C ILE A 56 -5.77 11.52 2.90
N PHE A 57 -5.09 10.64 3.66
CA PHE A 57 -5.75 9.58 4.41
C PHE A 57 -6.67 10.15 5.50
N GLU A 58 -6.18 11.09 6.32
CA GLU A 58 -6.95 11.72 7.40
C GLU A 58 -8.20 12.43 6.85
N ASN A 59 -8.04 13.23 5.78
CA ASN A 59 -9.17 13.89 5.12
C ASN A 59 -10.23 12.90 4.61
N ALA A 60 -9.82 11.75 4.09
CA ALA A 60 -10.76 10.72 3.64
C ALA A 60 -11.46 10.05 4.83
N MET A 61 -10.73 9.78 5.92
CA MET A 61 -11.27 9.18 7.13
C MET A 61 -12.27 10.08 7.86
N ASP A 62 -12.22 11.40 7.69
CA ASP A 62 -13.18 12.32 8.30
C ASP A 62 -14.64 12.08 7.89
N SER A 63 -14.85 11.40 6.77
CA SER A 63 -16.19 10.95 6.33
C SER A 63 -16.76 9.76 7.12
N LEU A 64 -15.94 9.07 7.91
CA LEU A 64 -16.32 7.91 8.71
C LEU A 64 -16.70 8.31 10.15
N ASN A 65 -17.54 7.48 10.78
CA ASN A 65 -17.77 7.57 12.23
C ASN A 65 -16.55 7.03 13.01
N ASP A 66 -16.51 7.29 14.32
CA ASP A 66 -15.37 6.91 15.17
C ASP A 66 -15.19 5.39 15.28
N ASP A 67 -16.27 4.60 15.26
CA ASP A 67 -16.18 3.14 15.32
C ASP A 67 -15.49 2.59 14.06
N ASP A 68 -15.85 3.10 12.88
CA ASP A 68 -15.25 2.72 11.60
C ASP A 68 -13.78 3.17 11.50
N LYS A 69 -13.45 4.38 12.01
CA LYS A 69 -12.06 4.87 12.09
C LYS A 69 -11.16 3.96 12.93
N ASN A 70 -11.73 3.32 13.95
CA ASN A 70 -11.00 2.43 14.86
C ASN A 70 -10.92 0.98 14.38
N LEU A 71 -11.50 0.64 13.22
CA LEU A 71 -11.40 -0.71 12.66
C LEU A 71 -9.93 -1.09 12.42
N PRO A 72 -9.52 -2.34 12.72
CA PRO A 72 -8.13 -2.78 12.57
C PRO A 72 -7.57 -2.54 11.17
N GLN A 73 -8.36 -2.69 10.11
CA GLN A 73 -7.87 -2.45 8.75
C GLN A 73 -7.57 -0.97 8.46
N VAL A 74 -8.30 -0.04 9.08
CA VAL A 74 -8.08 1.41 8.91
C VAL A 74 -6.80 1.81 9.63
N VAL A 75 -6.65 1.38 10.89
CA VAL A 75 -5.47 1.69 11.70
C VAL A 75 -4.21 1.04 11.13
N ASN A 76 -4.32 -0.21 10.66
CA ASN A 76 -3.15 -0.97 10.21
C ASN A 76 -2.71 -0.64 8.78
N VAL A 77 -3.55 -0.04 7.93
CA VAL A 77 -3.17 0.27 6.55
C VAL A 77 -2.29 1.52 6.46
N LEU A 78 -2.57 2.54 7.27
CA LEU A 78 -1.87 3.83 7.21
C LEU A 78 -0.33 3.71 7.32
N PRO A 79 0.24 2.89 8.21
CA PRO A 79 1.69 2.68 8.25
C PRO A 79 2.31 2.15 6.95
N PHE A 80 1.58 1.37 6.15
CA PHE A 80 2.05 0.91 4.84
C PHE A 80 1.99 2.03 3.82
N LEU A 81 0.86 2.75 3.76
CA LEU A 81 0.65 3.85 2.82
C LEU A 81 1.73 4.93 3.01
N LYS A 82 2.01 5.33 4.26
CA LYS A 82 3.06 6.32 4.58
C LYS A 82 4.46 5.87 4.13
N ARG A 83 4.68 4.58 3.93
CA ARG A 83 5.96 4.01 3.44
C ARG A 83 5.99 3.84 1.92
N GLY A 84 4.96 4.25 1.20
CA GLY A 84 4.83 4.06 -0.24
C GLY A 84 4.40 2.65 -0.65
N ILE A 85 3.71 1.92 0.23
CA ILE A 85 3.33 0.52 0.04
C ILE A 85 1.80 0.41 0.07
N GLY A 86 1.21 -0.03 -1.04
CA GLY A 86 -0.23 -0.28 -1.16
C GLY A 86 -0.60 -1.75 -1.07
N ILE A 87 -1.82 -2.02 -0.62
CA ILE A 87 -2.49 -3.32 -0.72
C ILE A 87 -3.85 -3.06 -1.35
N HIS A 88 -4.23 -3.82 -2.37
CA HIS A 88 -5.55 -3.72 -2.99
C HIS A 88 -6.16 -5.09 -3.23
N HIS A 89 -7.27 -5.38 -2.56
CA HIS A 89 -8.02 -6.61 -2.79
C HIS A 89 -9.47 -6.48 -2.33
N GLY A 90 -10.35 -7.33 -2.83
CA GLY A 90 -11.79 -7.32 -2.49
C GLY A 90 -12.15 -7.63 -1.03
N GLY A 91 -11.17 -7.78 -0.12
CA GLY A 91 -11.40 -7.81 1.33
C GLY A 91 -11.23 -6.46 2.04
N LEU A 92 -10.79 -5.41 1.34
CA LEU A 92 -10.67 -4.07 1.92
C LEU A 92 -12.01 -3.34 1.87
N LEU A 93 -12.20 -2.41 2.80
CA LEU A 93 -13.35 -1.50 2.79
C LEU A 93 -13.31 -0.67 1.50
N PRO A 94 -14.47 -0.32 0.91
CA PRO A 94 -14.55 0.50 -0.30
C PRO A 94 -13.69 1.77 -0.21
N ILE A 95 -13.82 2.52 0.89
CA ILE A 95 -13.04 3.75 1.11
C ILE A 95 -11.53 3.53 1.12
N LEU A 96 -11.05 2.40 1.64
CA LEU A 96 -9.61 2.10 1.63
C LEU A 96 -9.12 1.74 0.22
N LYS A 97 -9.95 1.10 -0.60
CA LYS A 97 -9.61 0.83 -2.00
C LYS A 97 -9.51 2.13 -2.79
N GLU A 98 -10.47 3.03 -2.62
CA GLU A 98 -10.47 4.35 -3.25
C GLU A 98 -9.24 5.17 -2.85
N ILE A 99 -8.88 5.19 -1.56
CA ILE A 99 -7.66 5.87 -1.10
C ILE A 99 -6.40 5.24 -1.72
N VAL A 100 -6.32 3.91 -1.78
CA VAL A 100 -5.18 3.23 -2.40
C VAL A 100 -5.07 3.59 -3.89
N GLU A 101 -6.20 3.65 -4.60
CA GLU A 101 -6.27 4.07 -6.01
C GLU A 101 -5.83 5.52 -6.21
N ILE A 102 -6.29 6.44 -5.36
CA ILE A 102 -5.87 7.85 -5.37
C ILE A 102 -4.37 7.97 -5.13
N LEU A 103 -3.86 7.37 -4.05
CA LEU A 103 -2.44 7.45 -3.70
C LEU A 103 -1.54 6.79 -4.75
N PHE A 104 -2.01 5.74 -5.43
CA PHE A 104 -1.29 5.13 -6.54
C PHE A 104 -1.27 6.05 -7.78
N GLY A 105 -2.39 6.67 -8.12
CA GLY A 105 -2.51 7.64 -9.23
C GLY A 105 -1.64 8.89 -9.03
N GLU A 106 -1.51 9.36 -7.80
CA GLU A 106 -0.65 10.48 -7.40
C GLU A 106 0.84 10.11 -7.28
N GLY A 107 1.22 8.86 -7.55
CA GLY A 107 2.61 8.39 -7.44
C GLY A 107 3.15 8.30 -6.01
N LEU A 108 2.27 8.33 -5.00
CA LEU A 108 2.61 8.23 -3.58
C LEU A 108 2.74 6.78 -3.10
N LEU A 109 2.34 5.80 -3.91
CA LEU A 109 2.59 4.37 -3.68
C LEU A 109 3.58 3.86 -4.74
N LYS A 110 4.79 3.51 -4.29
CA LYS A 110 5.86 3.02 -5.16
C LYS A 110 5.70 1.54 -5.51
N VAL A 111 5.00 0.80 -4.65
CA VAL A 111 4.66 -0.62 -4.86
C VAL A 111 3.25 -0.91 -4.39
N LEU A 112 2.51 -1.63 -5.22
CA LEU A 112 1.14 -2.04 -4.93
C LEU A 112 1.01 -3.57 -5.02
N PHE A 113 0.54 -4.21 -3.95
CA PHE A 113 0.18 -5.64 -3.97
C PHE A 113 -1.30 -5.80 -4.22
N ALA A 114 -1.67 -6.33 -5.38
CA ALA A 114 -3.06 -6.36 -5.82
C ALA A 114 -3.54 -7.76 -6.20
N THR A 115 -4.83 -8.04 -5.98
CA THR A 115 -5.53 -9.12 -6.71
C THR A 115 -5.90 -8.66 -8.12
N GLU A 116 -6.24 -9.58 -9.03
CA GLU A 116 -6.55 -9.26 -10.44
C GLU A 116 -7.64 -8.20 -10.64
N THR A 117 -8.53 -8.00 -9.68
CA THR A 117 -9.61 -7.00 -9.71
C THR A 117 -9.14 -5.53 -9.74
N PHE A 118 -7.83 -5.27 -9.67
CA PHE A 118 -7.24 -3.94 -9.81
C PHE A 118 -6.86 -3.60 -11.27
N ALA A 119 -6.77 -4.60 -12.15
CA ALA A 119 -6.35 -4.44 -13.54
C ALA A 119 -7.43 -3.82 -14.44
#